data_AF-A0A920CTE6-F1
#
_entry.id   AF-A0A920CTE6-F1
#
_cell.length_a   1.000
_cell.length_b   1.000
_cell.length_c   1.000
_cell.angle_alpha   90.00
_cell.angle_beta   90.00
_cell.angle_gamma   90.00
#
_symmetry.space_group_name_H-M   'P 1'
#
loop_
_entity.id
_entity.type
_entity.pdbx_description
1 polymer ?
#
loop_
_entity_poly.entity_id
_entity_poly.type
_entity_poly.pdbx_seq_one_letter_code
_entity_poly.pdbx_strand_id
1 'polypeptide(L)'
;MKQWKWIGAAMIAVMLIIAGCGKEQYPPVAINEEVDRCEICNMAIKDDAYATQIITKEGRSLKFDDLGCLNQWREENGSEQIAATYVRDYNSLEWIKYDKAYYVYDASIQTPMAYGILSFEKEEDAESYIAEHGVGSILTSEGLASHSWAVNMEMMGSHEHGEGHSHSHDAAGEEAHGADEHGTEGHGADEHGTEGHGADEHGMGGHSNNEHGTDAHGTDEHGTDEHGADGHGAGESGAEGHAA
;
A
#
# COMPACT_ATOMS: atom_id res chain seq x y z
N MET A 1 -34.64 59.58 -1.30
CA MET A 1 -33.77 58.86 -0.33
C MET A 1 -34.11 57.38 -0.14
N LYS A 2 -35.33 56.88 -0.41
CA LYS A 2 -35.67 55.44 -0.27
C LYS A 2 -35.04 54.53 -1.32
N GLN A 3 -34.86 54.99 -2.56
CA GLN A 3 -34.34 54.17 -3.68
C GLN A 3 -32.86 53.74 -3.51
N TRP A 4 -32.04 54.54 -2.82
CA TRP A 4 -30.62 54.24 -2.56
C TRP A 4 -30.44 53.04 -1.61
N LYS A 5 -31.38 52.82 -0.68
CA LYS A 5 -31.32 51.71 0.27
C LYS A 5 -31.50 50.34 -0.40
N TRP A 6 -32.30 50.27 -1.46
CA TRP A 6 -32.52 49.05 -2.24
C TRP A 6 -31.36 48.73 -3.17
N ILE A 7 -30.73 49.76 -3.75
CA ILE A 7 -29.52 49.61 -4.58
C ILE A 7 -28.32 49.15 -3.74
N GLY A 8 -28.16 49.67 -2.53
CA GLY A 8 -27.12 49.21 -1.59
C GLY A 8 -27.31 47.76 -1.13
N ALA A 9 -28.54 47.36 -0.81
CA ALA A 9 -28.86 45.98 -0.42
C ALA A 9 -28.66 44.99 -1.58
N ALA A 10 -29.03 45.36 -2.81
CA ALA A 10 -28.81 44.54 -4.00
C ALA A 10 -27.32 44.38 -4.34
N MET A 11 -26.50 45.43 -4.19
CA MET A 11 -25.05 45.33 -4.39
C MET A 11 -24.37 44.43 -3.35
N ILE A 12 -24.79 44.49 -2.08
CA ILE A 12 -24.25 43.60 -1.02
C ILE A 12 -24.65 42.14 -1.27
N ALA A 13 -25.89 41.88 -1.72
CA ALA A 13 -26.34 40.54 -2.07
C ALA A 13 -25.60 39.97 -3.29
N VAL A 14 -25.31 40.78 -4.31
CA VAL A 14 -24.51 40.36 -5.48
C VAL A 14 -23.06 40.10 -5.10
N MET A 15 -22.47 40.88 -4.18
CA MET A 15 -21.08 40.70 -3.73
C MET A 15 -20.90 39.41 -2.88
N LEU A 16 -21.94 38.97 -2.18
CA LEU A 16 -21.95 37.71 -1.42
C LEU A 16 -22.00 36.46 -2.32
N ILE A 17 -22.50 36.58 -3.56
CA ILE A 17 -22.62 35.44 -4.49
C ILE A 17 -21.25 35.09 -5.13
N ILE A 18 -20.31 36.04 -5.22
CA ILE A 18 -19.02 35.84 -5.89
C ILE A 18 -17.98 35.13 -4.99
N ALA A 19 -18.22 35.07 -3.67
CA ALA A 19 -17.34 34.38 -2.74
C ALA A 19 -17.54 32.84 -2.70
N GLY A 20 -18.56 32.32 -3.40
CA GLY A 20 -19.04 30.94 -3.23
C GLY A 20 -18.45 29.87 -4.15
N CYS A 21 -17.49 30.18 -5.02
CA CYS A 21 -16.92 29.19 -5.94
C CYS A 21 -15.39 29.25 -5.92
N GLY A 22 -14.80 28.91 -4.77
CA GLY A 22 -13.38 28.63 -4.69
C GLY A 22 -13.11 27.30 -5.39
N LYS A 23 -12.45 27.32 -6.56
CA LYS A 23 -11.96 26.09 -7.20
C LYS A 23 -10.94 25.45 -6.25
N GLU A 24 -11.09 24.15 -5.99
CA GLU A 24 -10.08 23.37 -5.28
C GLU A 24 -8.74 23.52 -6.00
N GLN A 25 -7.69 23.93 -5.28
CA GLN A 25 -6.41 24.30 -5.89
C GLN A 25 -5.64 23.08 -6.43
N TYR A 26 -5.90 21.90 -5.87
CA TYR A 26 -5.24 20.64 -6.19
C TYR A 26 -6.27 19.51 -6.30
N PRO A 27 -7.14 19.51 -7.33
CA PRO A 27 -8.19 18.51 -7.45
C PRO A 27 -7.61 17.11 -7.75
N PRO A 28 -8.33 16.04 -7.40
CA PRO A 28 -7.93 14.69 -7.77
C PRO A 28 -7.98 14.50 -9.28
N VAL A 29 -7.16 13.58 -9.78
CA VAL A 29 -7.09 13.20 -11.20
C VAL A 29 -7.66 11.80 -11.37
N ALA A 30 -8.56 11.63 -12.35
CA ALA A 30 -9.16 10.34 -12.66
C ALA A 30 -8.12 9.23 -12.90
N ILE A 31 -8.51 8.00 -12.55
CA ILE A 31 -7.74 6.80 -12.83
C ILE A 31 -7.88 6.43 -14.31
N ASN A 32 -6.77 6.07 -14.92
CA ASN A 32 -6.68 5.44 -16.23
C ASN A 32 -6.11 4.03 -16.02
N GLU A 33 -7.00 3.04 -15.96
CA GLU A 33 -6.64 1.65 -15.68
C GLU A 33 -5.66 1.04 -16.69
N GLU A 34 -5.57 1.58 -17.91
CA GLU A 34 -4.65 1.06 -18.94
C GLU A 34 -3.18 1.34 -18.58
N VAL A 35 -2.91 2.51 -18.00
CA VAL A 35 -1.54 3.04 -17.85
C VAL A 35 -1.14 3.33 -16.41
N ASP A 36 -2.09 3.60 -15.51
CA ASP A 36 -1.75 3.96 -14.14
C ASP A 36 -1.24 2.74 -13.38
N ARG A 37 -0.13 2.96 -12.66
CA ARG A 37 0.51 1.97 -11.80
C ARG A 37 0.73 2.56 -10.42
N CYS A 38 0.59 1.74 -9.39
CA CYS A 38 0.84 2.14 -8.01
C CYS A 38 2.30 2.55 -7.85
N GLU A 39 2.54 3.71 -7.24
CA GLU A 39 3.89 4.25 -7.03
C GLU A 39 4.74 3.42 -6.05
N ILE A 40 4.14 2.49 -5.30
CA ILE A 40 4.83 1.60 -4.35
C ILE A 40 4.99 0.18 -4.90
N CYS A 41 3.90 -0.50 -5.25
CA CYS A 41 3.95 -1.91 -5.65
C CYS A 41 4.04 -2.11 -7.18
N ASN A 42 3.90 -1.03 -7.97
CA ASN A 42 3.89 -1.06 -9.44
C ASN A 42 2.76 -1.93 -10.05
N MET A 43 1.75 -2.31 -9.27
CA MET A 43 0.55 -3.01 -9.76
C MET A 43 -0.38 -2.06 -10.53
N ALA A 44 -1.21 -2.62 -11.41
CA ALA A 44 -2.23 -1.86 -12.13
C ALA A 44 -3.31 -1.35 -11.17
N ILE A 45 -3.70 -0.08 -11.32
CA ILE A 45 -4.71 0.56 -10.49
C ILE A 45 -6.07 0.46 -11.18
N LYS A 46 -7.07 -0.04 -10.46
CA LYS A 46 -8.48 -0.01 -10.88
C LYS A 46 -9.14 1.29 -10.43
N ASP A 47 -10.14 1.76 -11.18
CA ASP A 47 -10.94 2.93 -10.81
C ASP A 47 -12.04 2.57 -9.80
N ASP A 48 -11.65 2.02 -8.66
CA ASP A 48 -12.55 1.49 -7.63
C ASP A 48 -12.42 2.22 -6.27
N ALA A 49 -12.91 1.58 -5.21
CA ALA A 49 -12.95 2.12 -3.85
C ALA A 49 -11.58 2.11 -3.14
N TYR A 50 -10.60 1.36 -3.66
CA TYR A 50 -9.29 1.21 -3.03
C TYR A 50 -8.26 2.19 -3.58
N ALA A 51 -8.53 2.76 -4.76
CA ALA A 51 -7.66 3.74 -5.37
C ALA A 51 -7.49 4.98 -4.48
N THR A 52 -6.23 5.39 -4.29
CA THR A 52 -5.90 6.59 -3.51
C THR A 52 -4.88 7.44 -4.26
N GLN A 53 -4.76 8.70 -3.86
CA GLN A 53 -3.96 9.67 -4.60
C GLN A 53 -3.28 10.70 -3.70
N ILE A 54 -2.04 11.04 -4.05
CA ILE A 54 -1.34 12.22 -3.54
C ILE A 54 -1.14 13.19 -4.71
N ILE A 55 -1.59 14.43 -4.54
CA ILE A 55 -1.25 15.53 -5.45
C ILE A 55 -0.08 16.29 -4.85
N THR A 56 1.03 16.39 -5.57
CA THR A 56 2.22 17.12 -5.12
C THR A 56 2.09 18.63 -5.36
N LYS A 57 2.91 19.45 -4.69
CA LYS A 57 2.96 20.91 -4.88
C LYS A 57 3.31 21.34 -6.31
N GLU A 58 4.03 20.48 -7.03
CA GLU A 58 4.36 20.65 -8.46
C GLU A 58 3.24 20.17 -9.41
N GLY A 59 2.14 19.64 -8.86
CA GLY A 59 0.97 19.22 -9.63
C GLY A 59 1.04 17.81 -10.21
N ARG A 60 2.00 16.98 -9.79
CA ARG A 60 1.98 15.55 -10.13
C ARG A 60 0.90 14.84 -9.33
N SER A 61 0.26 13.87 -9.98
CA SER A 61 -0.67 12.95 -9.36
C SER A 61 0.02 11.61 -9.17
N LEU A 62 0.36 11.29 -7.92
CA LEU A 62 0.85 9.99 -7.49
C LEU A 62 -0.35 9.14 -7.11
N LYS A 63 -0.45 7.92 -7.64
CA LYS A 63 -1.63 7.06 -7.45
C LYS A 63 -1.21 5.74 -6.80
N PHE A 64 -2.13 5.18 -6.02
CA PHE A 64 -1.91 3.94 -5.30
C PHE A 64 -3.17 3.08 -5.41
N ASP A 65 -2.98 1.76 -5.45
CA ASP A 65 -4.04 0.75 -5.50
C ASP A 65 -4.59 0.38 -4.12
N ASP A 66 -3.89 0.78 -3.05
CA ASP A 66 -4.29 0.53 -1.67
C ASP A 66 -3.85 1.69 -0.76
N LEU A 67 -4.62 1.96 0.30
CA LEU A 67 -4.32 3.00 1.29
C LEU A 67 -2.98 2.76 2.02
N GLY A 68 -2.60 1.50 2.23
CA GLY A 68 -1.32 1.17 2.84
C GLY A 68 -0.12 1.53 1.98
N CYS A 69 -0.22 1.37 0.65
CA CYS A 69 0.79 1.87 -0.29
C CYS A 69 0.91 3.40 -0.22
N LEU A 70 -0.22 4.11 -0.15
CA LEU A 70 -0.19 5.56 0.07
C LEU A 70 0.53 5.93 1.37
N ASN A 71 0.27 5.22 2.47
CA ASN A 71 0.94 5.48 3.74
C ASN A 71 2.45 5.20 3.66
N GLN A 72 2.85 4.05 3.10
CA GLN A 72 4.25 3.70 2.92
C GLN A 72 5.00 4.81 2.16
N TRP A 73 4.41 5.32 1.07
CA TRP A 73 5.02 6.43 0.32
C TRP A 73 5.22 7.68 1.20
N ARG A 74 4.26 8.01 2.07
CA ARG A 74 4.36 9.16 2.99
C ARG A 74 5.44 8.96 4.05
N GLU A 75 5.65 7.75 4.52
CA GLU A 75 6.73 7.42 5.48
C GLU A 75 8.11 7.56 4.82
N GLU A 76 8.25 7.11 3.58
CA GLU A 76 9.51 7.16 2.82
C GLU A 76 9.87 8.57 2.33
N ASN A 77 8.87 9.40 2.00
CA ASN A 77 9.08 10.70 1.35
C ASN A 77 8.76 11.91 2.24
N GLY A 78 8.10 11.69 3.38
CA GLY A 78 7.58 12.75 4.23
C GLY A 78 6.38 13.50 3.61
N SER A 79 6.00 14.61 4.24
CA SER A 79 4.82 15.40 3.87
C SER A 79 5.12 16.71 3.15
N GLU A 80 6.39 17.09 3.01
CA GLU A 80 6.78 18.42 2.54
C GLU A 80 6.34 18.72 1.10
N GLN A 81 6.31 17.72 0.23
CA GLN A 81 5.93 17.87 -1.18
C GLN A 81 4.43 17.66 -1.45
N ILE A 82 3.66 17.26 -0.45
CA ILE A 82 2.23 16.97 -0.59
C ILE A 82 1.45 18.29 -0.60
N ALA A 83 0.57 18.44 -1.60
CA ALA A 83 -0.39 19.54 -1.67
C ALA A 83 -1.80 19.09 -1.28
N ALA A 84 -2.20 17.88 -1.67
CA ALA A 84 -3.44 17.27 -1.25
C ALA A 84 -3.33 15.73 -1.24
N THR A 85 -4.17 15.08 -0.45
CA THR A 85 -4.26 13.62 -0.37
C THR A 85 -5.72 13.23 -0.44
N TYR A 86 -6.04 12.25 -1.29
CA TYR A 86 -7.39 11.80 -1.58
C TYR A 86 -7.52 10.30 -1.42
N VAL A 87 -8.70 9.89 -0.97
CA VAL A 87 -9.16 8.50 -0.89
C VAL A 87 -10.52 8.41 -1.58
N ARG A 88 -10.95 7.19 -1.91
CA ARG A 88 -12.26 6.96 -2.54
C ARG A 88 -13.28 6.57 -1.50
N ASP A 89 -14.48 7.10 -1.61
CA ASP A 89 -15.63 6.61 -0.85
C ASP A 89 -15.93 5.17 -1.27
N TYR A 90 -16.10 4.27 -0.31
CA TYR A 90 -16.32 2.86 -0.57
C TYR A 90 -17.58 2.58 -1.39
N ASN A 91 -18.64 3.39 -1.20
CA ASN A 91 -19.95 3.16 -1.79
C ASN A 91 -20.12 3.90 -3.12
N SER A 92 -19.82 5.19 -3.13
CA SER A 92 -20.07 6.09 -4.25
C SER A 92 -18.90 6.21 -5.22
N LEU A 93 -17.71 5.79 -4.79
CA LEU A 93 -16.45 6.02 -5.49
C LEU A 93 -16.10 7.52 -5.63
N GLU A 94 -16.76 8.44 -4.93
CA GLU A 94 -16.37 9.85 -5.01
C GLU A 94 -15.02 10.09 -4.31
N TRP A 95 -14.28 11.11 -4.76
CA TRP A 95 -13.00 11.47 -4.15
C TRP A 95 -13.22 12.28 -2.87
N ILE A 96 -12.66 11.80 -1.76
CA ILE A 96 -12.72 12.45 -0.45
C ILE A 96 -11.31 12.92 -0.07
N LYS A 97 -11.20 14.09 0.58
CA LYS A 97 -9.94 14.49 1.21
C LYS A 97 -9.61 13.53 2.35
N TYR A 98 -8.36 13.09 2.42
CA TYR A 98 -7.89 12.12 3.42
C TYR A 98 -8.21 12.55 4.86
N ASP A 99 -8.09 13.83 5.19
CA ASP A 99 -8.36 14.39 6.53
C ASP A 99 -9.86 14.63 6.82
N LYS A 100 -10.74 14.20 5.92
CA LYS A 100 -12.20 14.33 6.01
C LYS A 100 -12.92 12.98 5.92
N ALA A 101 -12.20 11.90 5.63
CA ALA A 101 -12.76 10.57 5.53
C ALA A 101 -12.83 9.88 6.91
N TYR A 102 -13.75 8.93 7.00
CA TYR A 102 -13.83 7.93 8.05
C TYR A 102 -13.28 6.62 7.52
N TYR A 103 -12.60 5.86 8.37
CA TYR A 103 -11.92 4.65 7.96
C TYR A 103 -12.44 3.46 8.74
N VAL A 104 -12.73 2.36 8.07
CA VAL A 104 -12.99 1.09 8.73
C VAL A 104 -11.76 0.23 8.59
N TYR A 105 -11.23 -0.25 9.72
CA TYR A 105 -10.12 -1.18 9.74
C TYR A 105 -10.50 -2.51 10.37
N ASP A 106 -10.17 -3.60 9.70
CA ASP A 106 -10.04 -4.95 10.25
C ASP A 106 -9.00 -5.73 9.44
N ALA A 107 -8.15 -6.50 10.09
CA ALA A 107 -7.16 -7.33 9.38
C ALA A 107 -7.81 -8.40 8.47
N SER A 108 -9.09 -8.74 8.68
CA SER A 108 -9.86 -9.67 7.86
C SER A 108 -10.52 -9.04 6.62
N ILE A 109 -10.52 -7.71 6.49
CA ILE A 109 -11.04 -7.04 5.30
C ILE A 109 -10.07 -7.23 4.14
N GLN A 110 -10.59 -7.70 3.00
CA GLN A 110 -9.81 -7.86 1.78
C GLN A 110 -9.66 -6.52 1.05
N THR A 111 -8.41 -6.07 0.92
CA THR A 111 -8.01 -4.95 0.07
C THR A 111 -6.89 -5.41 -0.87
N PRO A 112 -6.61 -4.71 -2.00
CA PRO A 112 -5.64 -5.16 -3.00
C PRO A 112 -4.26 -5.53 -2.44
N MET A 113 -3.80 -4.81 -1.41
CA MET A 113 -2.52 -5.06 -0.75
C MET A 113 -2.69 -5.56 0.70
N ALA A 114 -3.88 -6.07 1.05
CA ALA A 114 -4.20 -6.71 2.33
C ALA A 114 -3.89 -5.86 3.58
N TYR A 115 -4.05 -4.54 3.49
CA TYR A 115 -3.98 -3.64 4.65
C TYR A 115 -5.30 -3.57 5.42
N GLY A 116 -6.41 -3.97 4.82
CA GLY A 116 -7.69 -4.12 5.52
C GLY A 116 -8.35 -2.80 5.92
N ILE A 117 -8.08 -1.72 5.18
CA ILE A 117 -8.64 -0.39 5.45
C ILE A 117 -9.56 0.04 4.30
N LEU A 118 -10.79 0.42 4.64
CA LEU A 118 -11.76 1.04 3.75
C LEU A 118 -11.97 2.51 4.13
N SER A 119 -12.36 3.34 3.18
CA SER A 119 -12.61 4.77 3.40
C SER A 119 -14.05 5.14 3.08
N PHE A 120 -14.65 6.01 3.88
CA PHE A 120 -16.05 6.45 3.77
C PHE A 120 -16.15 7.96 3.91
N GLU A 121 -17.03 8.60 3.15
CA GLU A 121 -17.31 10.03 3.27
C GLU A 121 -18.08 10.33 4.56
N LYS A 122 -18.96 9.42 4.95
CA LYS A 122 -19.85 9.56 6.11
C LYS A 122 -19.59 8.50 7.15
N GLU A 123 -19.66 8.92 8.41
CA GLU A 123 -19.51 8.02 9.55
C GLU A 123 -20.61 6.96 9.57
N GLU A 124 -21.84 7.35 9.22
CA GLU A 124 -23.00 6.47 9.22
C GLU A 124 -22.87 5.31 8.21
N ASP A 125 -22.17 5.56 7.09
CA ASP A 125 -21.92 4.53 6.08
C ASP A 125 -20.85 3.53 6.56
N ALA A 126 -19.84 4.02 7.30
CA ALA A 126 -18.85 3.16 7.97
C ALA A 126 -19.48 2.31 9.10
N GLU A 127 -20.37 2.90 9.91
CA GLU A 127 -21.14 2.17 10.92
C GLU A 127 -22.02 1.09 10.29
N SER A 128 -22.67 1.42 9.17
CA SER A 128 -23.51 0.48 8.42
C SER A 128 -22.70 -0.70 7.88
N TYR A 129 -21.51 -0.45 7.35
CA TYR A 129 -20.59 -1.51 6.91
C TYR A 129 -20.26 -2.47 8.07
N ILE A 130 -19.87 -1.95 9.23
CA ILE A 130 -19.53 -2.78 10.39
C ILE A 130 -20.75 -3.58 10.87
N ALA A 131 -21.94 -2.98 10.86
CA ALA A 131 -23.17 -3.65 11.26
C ALA A 131 -23.57 -4.78 10.29
N GLU A 132 -23.33 -4.62 8.99
CA GLU A 132 -23.63 -5.61 7.95
C GLU A 132 -22.61 -6.76 7.93
N HIS A 133 -21.32 -6.44 8.01
CA HIS A 133 -20.24 -7.42 7.86
C HIS A 133 -19.79 -8.04 9.20
N GLY A 134 -20.09 -7.39 10.33
CA GLY A 134 -19.75 -7.89 11.67
C GLY A 134 -18.27 -7.77 12.03
N VAL A 135 -17.48 -7.04 11.24
CA VAL A 135 -16.04 -6.83 11.42
C VAL A 135 -15.69 -5.36 11.29
N GLY A 136 -14.57 -4.97 11.87
CA GLY A 136 -14.02 -3.63 11.73
C GLY A 136 -14.27 -2.67 12.87
N SER A 137 -13.45 -1.64 12.89
CA SER A 137 -13.50 -0.51 13.83
C SER A 137 -13.32 0.80 13.07
N ILE A 138 -14.09 1.82 13.47
CA ILE A 138 -14.01 3.15 12.85
C ILE A 138 -12.81 3.91 13.40
N LEU A 139 -12.04 4.50 12.49
CA LEU A 139 -10.91 5.37 12.74
C LEU A 139 -11.11 6.70 12.00
N THR A 140 -10.60 7.79 12.58
CA THR A 140 -10.39 9.05 11.86
C THR A 140 -9.00 9.07 11.23
N SER A 141 -8.70 10.07 10.41
CA SER A 141 -7.34 10.29 9.89
C SER A 141 -6.28 10.44 10.99
N GLU A 142 -6.66 10.99 12.15
CA GLU A 142 -5.76 11.07 13.32
C GLU A 142 -5.55 9.69 13.95
N GLY A 143 -6.60 8.87 14.03
CA GLY A 143 -6.51 7.48 14.47
C GLY A 143 -5.58 6.66 13.58
N LEU A 144 -5.70 6.81 12.25
CA LEU A 144 -4.81 6.17 11.27
C LEU A 144 -3.33 6.53 11.44
N ALA A 145 -3.00 7.76 11.86
CA ALA A 145 -1.61 8.15 12.08
C ALA A 145 -0.93 7.35 13.22
N SER A 146 -1.73 6.79 14.13
CA SER A 146 -1.26 5.92 15.23
C SER A 146 -1.55 4.43 15.00
N HIS A 147 -2.11 4.09 13.84
CA HIS A 147 -2.53 2.74 13.49
C HIS A 147 -1.35 1.85 13.07
N SER A 148 -1.52 0.52 13.21
CA SER A 148 -0.54 -0.48 12.78
C SER A 148 -0.74 -0.83 11.31
N TRP A 149 0.19 -0.44 10.45
CA TRP A 149 0.17 -0.71 9.00
C TRP A 149 0.66 -2.11 8.63
N ALA A 150 0.26 -3.13 9.40
CA ALA A 150 0.67 -4.50 9.16
C ALA A 150 -0.15 -5.12 8.02
N VAL A 151 0.52 -5.62 6.99
CA VAL A 151 -0.10 -6.39 5.91
C VAL A 151 -0.55 -7.76 6.42
N ASN A 152 -1.76 -8.17 6.07
CA ASN A 152 -2.20 -9.54 6.32
C ASN A 152 -1.56 -10.51 5.29
N MET A 153 -0.49 -11.18 5.70
CA MET A 153 0.26 -12.11 4.85
C MET A 153 -0.53 -13.35 4.43
N GLU A 154 -1.53 -13.77 5.19
CA GLU A 154 -2.35 -14.94 4.84
C GLU A 154 -3.20 -14.67 3.59
N MET A 155 -3.66 -13.43 3.39
CA MET A 155 -4.46 -13.03 2.23
C MET A 155 -3.65 -12.95 0.94
N MET A 156 -2.39 -12.51 1.03
CA MET A 156 -1.50 -12.35 -0.12
C MET A 156 -1.11 -13.69 -0.76
N GLY A 157 -1.22 -14.80 -0.03
CA GLY A 157 -0.90 -16.15 -0.53
C GLY A 157 -1.98 -16.80 -1.40
N SER A 158 -3.13 -16.14 -1.62
CA SER A 158 -4.29 -16.72 -2.31
C SER A 158 -4.44 -16.35 -3.79
N HIS A 159 -3.51 -15.58 -4.35
CA HIS A 159 -3.45 -15.35 -5.80
C HIS A 159 -2.84 -16.57 -6.51
N GLU A 160 -3.68 -17.55 -6.86
CA GLU A 160 -3.33 -18.55 -7.88
C GLU A 160 -2.97 -17.83 -9.18
N HIS A 161 -1.68 -17.87 -9.53
CA HIS A 161 -1.20 -17.48 -10.84
C HIS A 161 -1.79 -18.44 -11.87
N GLY A 162 -2.80 -17.95 -12.60
CA GLY A 162 -3.26 -18.57 -13.84
C GLY A 162 -2.06 -18.82 -14.77
N GLU A 163 -2.03 -20.03 -15.31
CA GLU A 163 -0.95 -20.66 -16.07
C GLU A 163 -0.20 -19.70 -17.01
N GLY A 164 1.11 -19.60 -16.80
CA GLY A 164 2.01 -18.82 -17.64
C GLY A 164 2.11 -19.40 -19.05
N HIS A 165 1.66 -18.64 -20.04
CA HIS A 165 2.05 -18.84 -21.43
C HIS A 165 3.52 -18.42 -21.60
N SER A 166 4.41 -19.41 -21.71
CA SER A 166 5.78 -19.22 -22.13
C SER A 166 5.83 -18.82 -23.61
N HIS A 167 6.19 -17.56 -23.87
CA HIS A 167 6.61 -17.14 -25.20
C HIS A 167 8.10 -17.45 -25.37
N SER A 168 8.42 -18.54 -26.07
CA SER A 168 9.75 -18.72 -26.64
C SER A 168 9.86 -17.88 -27.91
N HIS A 169 10.75 -16.90 -27.89
CA HIS A 169 11.30 -16.29 -29.09
C HIS A 169 12.00 -17.36 -29.90
N ASP A 170 11.81 -17.37 -31.23
CA ASP A 170 12.91 -17.61 -32.18
C ASP A 170 12.53 -17.06 -33.55
N ALA A 171 13.42 -16.24 -34.10
CA ALA A 171 13.33 -15.67 -35.43
C ALA A 171 14.42 -16.26 -36.34
N ALA A 172 13.96 -16.84 -37.46
CA ALA A 172 14.59 -16.98 -38.78
C ALA A 172 15.88 -17.83 -38.96
N GLY A 173 15.82 -18.78 -39.92
CA GLY A 173 17.01 -19.22 -40.67
C GLY A 173 16.97 -20.62 -41.31
N GLU A 174 16.41 -20.70 -42.52
CA GLU A 174 16.83 -21.53 -43.70
C GLU A 174 16.94 -23.08 -43.66
N GLU A 175 16.01 -23.70 -44.42
CA GLU A 175 16.16 -24.66 -45.55
C GLU A 175 16.88 -26.04 -45.45
N ALA A 176 16.14 -27.03 -46.00
CA ALA A 176 16.50 -28.35 -46.56
C ALA A 176 16.92 -29.48 -45.57
N HIS A 177 16.45 -30.74 -45.66
CA HIS A 177 16.07 -31.55 -46.82
C HIS A 177 14.95 -32.55 -46.47
N GLY A 178 14.06 -32.78 -47.45
CA GLY A 178 13.10 -33.88 -47.45
C GLY A 178 13.73 -35.22 -47.81
N ALA A 179 13.13 -36.28 -47.28
CA ALA A 179 13.13 -37.61 -47.86
C ALA A 179 11.82 -38.30 -47.40
N ASP A 180 10.93 -38.54 -48.36
CA ASP A 180 9.83 -39.47 -48.22
C ASP A 180 10.36 -40.91 -48.06
N GLU A 181 9.66 -41.76 -47.31
CA GLU A 181 8.94 -42.93 -47.85
C GLU A 181 8.64 -44.06 -46.83
N HIS A 182 7.43 -44.59 -47.00
CA HIS A 182 6.86 -45.92 -46.66
C HIS A 182 6.75 -46.39 -45.21
N GLY A 183 5.50 -46.63 -44.82
CA GLY A 183 5.12 -47.23 -43.54
C GLY A 183 5.00 -48.74 -43.55
N THR A 184 4.56 -49.28 -42.41
CA THR A 184 3.79 -50.53 -42.28
C THR A 184 3.09 -50.55 -40.92
N GLU A 185 1.93 -51.21 -40.93
CA GLU A 185 1.00 -51.52 -39.84
C GLU A 185 1.62 -52.23 -38.62
N GLY A 186 0.90 -52.20 -37.48
CA GLY A 186 0.93 -53.31 -36.52
C GLY A 186 0.59 -52.96 -35.07
N HIS A 187 -0.65 -53.28 -34.66
CA HIS A 187 -1.13 -53.92 -33.40
C HIS A 187 -0.51 -53.51 -32.04
N GLY A 188 -1.25 -53.39 -30.93
CA GLY A 188 -2.61 -53.81 -30.59
C GLY A 188 -2.91 -53.47 -29.11
N ALA A 189 -4.13 -53.81 -28.72
CA ALA A 189 -4.86 -53.57 -27.46
C ALA A 189 -4.11 -53.85 -26.15
N ASP A 190 -4.58 -53.20 -25.06
CA ASP A 190 -5.22 -53.93 -23.95
C ASP A 190 -6.16 -53.01 -23.14
N GLU A 191 -7.36 -53.53 -22.85
CA GLU A 191 -8.38 -52.97 -21.96
C GLU A 191 -8.29 -53.61 -20.55
N HIS A 192 -9.14 -53.10 -19.65
CA HIS A 192 -9.46 -53.52 -18.27
C HIS A 192 -8.54 -52.90 -17.19
N GLY A 193 -9.02 -52.26 -16.13
CA GLY A 193 -10.33 -52.29 -15.48
C GLY A 193 -10.14 -52.71 -14.02
N THR A 194 -10.85 -52.03 -13.10
CA THR A 194 -10.96 -52.31 -11.64
C THR A 194 -9.72 -51.89 -10.82
N GLU A 195 -9.77 -51.44 -9.56
CA GLU A 195 -10.74 -51.63 -8.48
C GLU A 195 -10.44 -50.59 -7.38
N GLY A 196 -11.42 -50.29 -6.51
CA GLY A 196 -11.29 -49.29 -5.46
C GLY A 196 -10.86 -49.82 -4.09
N HIS A 197 -10.78 -48.85 -3.17
CA HIS A 197 -10.78 -48.91 -1.69
C HIS A 197 -9.45 -49.05 -0.94
N GLY A 198 -9.32 -48.21 0.10
CA GLY A 198 -8.47 -48.47 1.25
C GLY A 198 -7.88 -47.20 1.84
N ALA A 199 -8.55 -46.62 2.83
CA ALA A 199 -7.93 -45.70 3.78
C ALA A 199 -7.06 -46.52 4.73
N ASP A 200 -5.86 -46.02 5.06
CA ASP A 200 -5.16 -46.30 6.32
C ASP A 200 -4.24 -45.11 6.64
N GLU A 201 -4.46 -44.53 7.81
CA GLU A 201 -3.56 -43.56 8.45
C GLU A 201 -2.26 -44.25 8.84
N HIS A 202 -1.09 -43.60 8.68
CA HIS A 202 0.04 -43.66 9.62
C HIS A 202 1.15 -42.67 9.21
N GLY A 203 1.32 -41.62 10.02
CA GLY A 203 2.60 -41.26 10.67
C GLY A 203 3.83 -40.84 9.83
N MET A 204 4.11 -39.53 9.93
CA MET A 204 5.43 -38.89 10.14
C MET A 204 6.54 -39.01 9.06
N GLY A 205 6.93 -37.85 8.53
CA GLY A 205 8.17 -37.66 7.77
C GLY A 205 8.40 -36.20 7.40
N GLY A 206 8.62 -35.34 8.41
CA GLY A 206 9.02 -33.96 8.21
C GLY A 206 10.47 -33.86 7.71
N HIS A 207 10.67 -33.08 6.64
CA HIS A 207 11.99 -32.59 6.25
C HIS A 207 11.92 -31.07 6.07
N SER A 208 12.19 -30.37 7.17
CA SER A 208 12.68 -28.99 7.14
C SER A 208 14.19 -29.03 6.91
N ASN A 209 14.68 -28.42 5.85
CA ASN A 209 16.07 -28.01 5.76
C ASN A 209 16.09 -26.48 5.69
N ASN A 210 16.37 -25.83 6.81
CA ASN A 210 17.26 -24.69 6.80
C ASN A 210 17.98 -24.59 8.14
N GLU A 211 19.21 -25.11 8.15
CA GLU A 211 20.19 -24.87 9.19
C GLU A 211 20.86 -23.51 8.90
N HIS A 212 20.77 -22.57 9.83
CA HIS A 212 21.94 -21.92 10.41
C HIS A 212 21.54 -21.19 11.69
N GLY A 213 22.03 -21.73 12.80
CA GLY A 213 21.68 -21.36 14.16
C GLY A 213 22.29 -20.04 14.64
N THR A 214 21.55 -19.44 15.54
CA THR A 214 22.01 -18.45 16.52
C THR A 214 22.61 -19.19 17.72
N ASP A 215 23.83 -18.85 18.11
CA ASP A 215 24.32 -19.17 19.45
C ASP A 215 24.38 -17.87 20.28
N ALA A 216 23.57 -17.82 21.34
CA ALA A 216 23.69 -16.86 22.42
C ALA A 216 24.20 -17.59 23.66
N HIS A 217 25.32 -17.14 24.24
CA HIS A 217 25.71 -17.47 25.59
C HIS A 217 26.10 -16.20 26.34
N GLY A 218 25.52 -16.05 27.54
CA GLY A 218 25.53 -14.85 28.36
C GLY A 218 26.73 -14.70 29.29
N THR A 219 26.79 -13.49 29.83
CA THR A 219 27.34 -12.99 31.11
C THR A 219 28.44 -13.77 31.80
N ASP A 220 29.56 -13.06 32.06
CA ASP A 220 30.24 -13.10 33.36
C ASP A 220 30.84 -11.72 33.67
N GLU A 221 30.51 -11.20 34.85
CA GLU A 221 31.08 -9.99 35.45
C GLU A 221 32.45 -10.30 36.07
N HIS A 222 33.43 -9.41 35.89
CA HIS A 222 34.53 -9.25 36.85
C HIS A 222 35.03 -7.80 36.85
N GLY A 223 34.94 -7.17 38.02
CA GLY A 223 35.51 -5.86 38.33
C GLY A 223 36.86 -5.93 39.05
N THR A 224 37.48 -4.74 39.11
CA THR A 224 38.71 -4.28 39.81
C THR A 224 40.03 -4.84 39.24
N ASP A 225 41.07 -4.04 38.99
CA ASP A 225 41.79 -3.23 39.97
C ASP A 225 42.35 -1.88 39.45
N GLU A 226 42.50 -0.97 40.41
CA GLU A 226 43.13 0.34 40.34
C GLU A 226 44.65 0.26 40.14
N HIS A 227 45.22 1.20 39.37
CA HIS A 227 46.54 1.78 39.65
C HIS A 227 46.60 3.23 39.17
N GLY A 228 46.87 4.14 40.09
CA GLY A 228 46.95 5.58 39.88
C GLY A 228 48.36 6.14 39.71
N ALA A 229 48.38 7.46 39.48
CA ALA A 229 49.49 8.43 39.46
C ALA A 229 50.48 8.26 38.27
N ASP A 230 50.89 9.31 37.54
CA ASP A 230 51.38 10.61 37.99
C ASP A 230 50.97 11.77 37.08
N GLY A 231 50.80 12.95 37.69
CA GLY A 231 50.60 14.21 37.00
C GLY A 231 51.89 14.97 36.74
N HIS A 232 51.87 15.86 35.74
CA HIS A 232 52.70 17.06 35.70
C HIS A 232 51.93 18.17 34.96
N GLY A 233 51.73 19.29 35.66
CA GLY A 233 51.25 20.54 35.08
C GLY A 233 52.41 21.50 34.76
N ALA A 234 52.14 22.41 33.82
CA ALA A 234 52.71 23.75 33.66
C ALA A 234 51.81 24.46 32.63
N GLY A 235 51.08 25.53 32.97
CA GLY A 235 51.49 26.94 32.75
C GLY A 235 51.05 27.39 31.33
N GLU A 236 50.47 28.55 31.02
CA GLU A 236 50.31 29.84 31.68
C GLU A 236 49.15 30.62 31.02
N SER A 237 48.78 31.69 31.72
CA SER A 237 47.87 32.82 31.48
C SER A 237 47.77 33.51 30.12
N GLY A 238 46.59 34.11 29.90
CA GLY A 238 46.37 35.43 29.26
C GLY A 238 45.42 35.38 28.07
N ALA A 239 44.53 36.33 27.79
CA ALA A 239 44.00 37.50 28.49
C ALA A 239 42.71 37.92 27.75
N GLU A 240 41.96 38.82 28.37
CA GLU A 240 40.64 39.34 28.02
C GLU A 240 40.51 39.96 26.60
N GLY A 241 39.29 39.93 26.05
CA GLY A 241 38.92 40.65 24.84
C GLY A 241 37.41 40.87 24.76
N HIS A 242 37.00 42.09 25.12
CA HIS A 242 35.66 42.62 25.31
C HIS A 242 34.71 42.55 24.10
N ALA A 243 33.42 42.55 24.45
CA ALA A 243 32.28 42.85 23.60
C ALA A 243 32.31 44.27 23.00
N ALA A 244 31.85 44.38 21.76
CA ALA A 244 30.96 45.43 21.23
C ALA A 244 30.40 44.97 19.87
#